data_AF-A0A965CP62-F1
#
_entry.id   AF-A0A965CP62-F1
#
_cell.length_a   1.000
_cell.length_b   1.000
_cell.length_c   1.000
_cell.angle_alpha   90.00
_cell.angle_beta   90.00
_cell.angle_gamma   90.00
#
_symmetry.space_group_name_H-M   'P 1'
#
loop_
_entity.id
_entity.type
_entity.pdbx_description
1 polymer ?
#
loop_
_entity_poly.entity_id
_entity_poly.type
_entity_poly.pdbx_seq_one_letter_code
_entity_poly.pdbx_strand_id
1 'polypeptide(L)'
;MNKSFVVRWFELLIVLVLLLGLSGCPSGPDMEFVSAGVDENLEEVPVPPTMKELLSNKSNIAFLPIQYSEGLTRYHRVLSNAFVMSVLEEYGDLEVIDEVYVQNHLERTEFRELKRMVEEEKFRRYEQPLVERVIRFGKSLGVSYIGLMSVHTSPVRVSANDWSTYITFRIMRVEDPPDSSYMNHEFTFIFSESNSLWEELGAQIRGKFPLGGFILESRGGRSYARISIGRRNRVEMDQHCKIFRRIRKESQDSENNLIQVTDFDLLGKMQIFNIQEDFSWGRVEPEARKKILKGDAVRCY
;
A
#
# COMPACT_ATOMS: atom_id res chain seq x y z
N MET A 1 21.53 64.78 -28.00
CA MET A 1 21.17 63.78 -26.98
C MET A 1 19.92 63.05 -27.43
N ASN A 2 19.78 61.74 -27.12
CA ASN A 2 18.60 60.85 -27.31
C ASN A 2 18.77 59.63 -28.25
N LYS A 3 19.98 59.22 -28.63
CA LYS A 3 20.17 57.89 -29.26
C LYS A 3 20.25 56.73 -28.24
N SER A 4 20.49 57.00 -26.96
CA SER A 4 20.61 55.92 -25.94
C SER A 4 19.28 55.49 -25.33
N PHE A 5 18.19 56.26 -25.53
CA PHE A 5 16.90 55.93 -24.93
C PHE A 5 16.20 54.82 -25.73
N VAL A 6 16.23 54.89 -27.07
CA VAL A 6 15.56 53.91 -27.94
C VAL A 6 16.16 52.51 -27.80
N VAL A 7 17.48 52.40 -27.65
CA VAL A 7 18.17 51.10 -27.49
C VAL A 7 17.79 50.42 -26.16
N ARG A 8 17.67 51.19 -25.08
CA ARG A 8 17.26 50.68 -23.76
C ARG A 8 15.83 50.12 -23.73
N TRP A 9 14.92 50.73 -24.49
CA TRP A 9 13.54 50.23 -24.60
C TRP A 9 13.47 48.95 -25.44
N PHE A 10 14.31 48.84 -26.47
CA PHE A 10 14.39 47.62 -27.28
C PHE A 10 14.97 46.44 -26.48
N GLU A 11 16.01 46.66 -25.68
CA GLU A 11 16.58 45.64 -24.79
C GLU A 11 15.58 45.20 -23.71
N LEU A 12 14.83 46.13 -23.11
CA LEU A 12 13.78 45.81 -22.14
C LEU A 12 12.64 44.99 -22.74
N LEU A 13 12.27 45.26 -24.00
CA LEU A 13 11.20 44.56 -24.69
C LEU A 13 11.63 43.13 -25.09
N ILE A 14 12.90 42.94 -25.46
CA ILE A 14 13.48 41.61 -25.73
C ILE A 14 13.55 40.78 -24.43
N VAL A 15 13.96 41.39 -23.32
CA VAL A 15 14.00 40.72 -22.00
C VAL A 15 12.59 40.36 -21.53
N LEU A 16 11.58 41.20 -21.77
CA LEU A 16 10.19 40.91 -21.45
C LEU A 16 9.62 39.74 -22.27
N VAL A 17 9.95 39.67 -23.57
CA VAL A 17 9.54 38.56 -24.46
C VAL A 17 10.24 37.26 -24.09
N LEU A 18 11.50 37.31 -23.67
CA LEU A 18 12.23 36.15 -23.13
C LEU A 18 11.68 35.69 -21.77
N LEU A 19 11.25 36.60 -20.91
CA LEU A 19 10.58 36.29 -19.64
C LEU A 19 9.18 35.69 -19.84
N LEU A 20 8.44 36.12 -20.88
CA LEU A 20 7.15 35.54 -21.27
C LEU A 20 7.27 34.16 -21.94
N GLY A 21 8.43 33.85 -22.53
CA GLY A 21 8.73 32.51 -23.07
C GLY A 21 9.06 31.47 -22.00
N LEU A 22 9.41 31.90 -20.77
CA LEU A 22 9.74 31.04 -19.64
C LEU A 22 8.57 30.82 -18.66
N SER A 23 7.47 31.57 -18.81
CA SER A 23 6.20 31.21 -18.18
C SER A 23 5.59 30.06 -18.97
N GLY A 24 5.96 28.83 -18.59
CA GLY A 24 5.40 27.61 -19.12
C GLY A 24 3.87 27.69 -19.16
N CYS A 25 3.34 27.67 -20.38
CA CYS A 25 1.92 27.49 -20.61
C CYS A 25 1.55 26.18 -19.90
N PRO A 26 0.61 26.15 -18.93
CA PRO A 26 0.15 24.90 -18.36
C PRO A 26 -0.32 24.06 -19.54
N SER A 27 0.26 22.87 -19.69
CA SER A 27 -0.08 21.93 -20.74
C SER A 27 -1.60 21.84 -20.81
N GLY A 28 -2.17 22.27 -21.94
CA GLY A 28 -3.60 22.15 -22.19
C GLY A 28 -4.04 20.70 -22.02
N PRO A 29 -5.36 20.45 -21.91
CA PRO A 29 -5.87 19.09 -21.76
C PRO A 29 -5.27 18.18 -22.85
N ASP A 30 -4.86 16.98 -22.46
CA ASP A 30 -4.28 15.97 -23.36
C ASP A 30 -5.31 15.62 -24.45
N MET A 31 -5.22 16.31 -25.59
CA MET A 31 -6.22 16.24 -26.67
C MET A 31 -6.31 14.84 -27.27
N GLU A 32 -5.22 14.06 -27.19
CA GLU A 32 -5.21 12.66 -27.60
C GLU A 32 -6.13 11.81 -26.70
N PHE A 33 -6.13 12.07 -25.39
CA PHE A 33 -7.06 11.41 -24.47
C PHE A 33 -8.52 11.81 -24.68
N VAL A 34 -8.79 13.11 -24.86
CA VAL A 34 -10.16 13.62 -25.02
C VAL A 34 -10.84 13.07 -26.28
N SER A 35 -10.06 12.83 -27.34
CA SER A 35 -10.55 12.27 -28.60
C SER A 35 -10.47 10.75 -28.69
N ALA A 36 -9.86 10.08 -27.71
CA ALA A 36 -9.70 8.63 -27.72
C ALA A 36 -11.04 7.91 -27.54
N GLY A 37 -11.39 7.07 -28.52
CA GLY A 37 -12.53 6.15 -28.43
C GLY A 37 -12.32 5.06 -27.37
N VAL A 38 -13.43 4.50 -26.88
CA VAL A 38 -13.42 3.34 -25.98
C VAL A 38 -13.03 2.09 -26.76
N ASP A 39 -12.06 1.34 -26.25
CA ASP A 39 -11.65 0.08 -26.87
C ASP A 39 -12.69 -1.02 -26.60
N GLU A 40 -12.92 -1.89 -27.59
CA GLU A 40 -13.80 -3.04 -27.43
C GLU A 40 -13.17 -4.12 -26.54
N ASN A 41 -13.97 -4.66 -25.62
CA ASN A 41 -13.56 -5.77 -24.74
C ASN A 41 -13.86 -7.11 -25.40
N LEU A 42 -13.06 -7.48 -26.41
CA LEU A 42 -13.24 -8.74 -27.15
C LEU A 42 -12.69 -9.96 -26.40
N GLU A 43 -11.81 -9.75 -25.42
CA GLU A 43 -11.15 -10.79 -24.65
C GLU A 43 -11.40 -10.59 -23.16
N GLU A 44 -11.58 -11.70 -22.44
CA GLU A 44 -11.74 -11.72 -20.99
C GLU A 44 -10.45 -12.19 -20.30
N VAL A 45 -10.19 -11.64 -19.11
CA VAL A 45 -9.08 -12.09 -18.28
C VAL A 45 -9.36 -13.48 -17.69
N PRO A 46 -8.33 -14.33 -17.49
CA PRO A 46 -8.52 -15.68 -16.96
C PRO A 46 -9.14 -15.73 -15.56
N VAL A 47 -8.83 -14.73 -14.72
CA VAL A 47 -9.36 -14.60 -13.36
C VAL A 47 -9.89 -13.17 -13.17
N PRO A 48 -11.18 -12.92 -13.48
CA PRO A 48 -11.78 -11.59 -13.38
C PRO A 48 -11.97 -11.17 -11.91
N PRO A 49 -11.93 -9.85 -11.60
CA PRO A 49 -12.19 -9.36 -10.26
C PRO A 49 -13.61 -9.70 -9.83
N THR A 50 -13.75 -10.10 -8.58
CA THR A 50 -15.05 -10.28 -7.93
C THR A 50 -15.69 -8.93 -7.64
N MET A 51 -17.01 -8.90 -7.49
CA MET A 51 -17.71 -7.67 -7.09
C MET A 51 -17.22 -7.13 -5.73
N LYS A 52 -16.84 -8.01 -4.81
CA LYS A 52 -16.27 -7.61 -3.52
C LYS A 52 -14.94 -6.88 -3.71
N GLU A 53 -14.05 -7.41 -4.54
CA GLU A 53 -12.77 -6.77 -4.85
C GLU A 53 -12.96 -5.42 -5.52
N LEU A 54 -13.95 -5.26 -6.42
CA LEU A 54 -14.23 -3.97 -7.05
C LEU A 54 -14.80 -2.92 -6.09
N LEU A 55 -15.47 -3.35 -5.01
CA LEU A 55 -16.10 -2.47 -4.02
C LEU A 55 -15.18 -2.19 -2.81
N SER A 56 -14.31 -3.13 -2.48
CA SER A 56 -13.41 -3.09 -1.32
C SER A 56 -12.04 -3.60 -1.75
N ASN A 57 -11.12 -2.68 -2.01
CA ASN A 57 -9.73 -3.01 -2.33
C ASN A 57 -8.88 -3.27 -1.08
N LYS A 58 -9.36 -2.89 0.11
CA LYS A 58 -8.58 -3.00 1.34
C LYS A 58 -8.47 -4.44 1.80
N SER A 59 -7.25 -4.83 2.16
CA SER A 59 -6.97 -6.11 2.79
C SER A 59 -7.04 -5.99 4.31
N ASN A 60 -7.61 -6.99 4.96
CA ASN A 60 -7.73 -6.98 6.42
C ASN A 60 -6.43 -7.44 7.08
N ILE A 61 -6.03 -6.74 8.14
CA ILE A 61 -4.94 -7.12 9.02
C ILE A 61 -5.43 -7.19 10.47
N ALA A 62 -5.05 -8.23 11.19
CA ALA A 62 -5.28 -8.32 12.64
C ALA A 62 -3.95 -8.40 13.37
N PHE A 63 -3.85 -7.81 14.56
CA PHE A 63 -2.70 -7.97 15.44
C PHE A 63 -3.05 -8.89 16.60
N LEU A 64 -2.18 -9.85 16.89
CA LEU A 64 -2.24 -10.53 18.18
C LEU A 64 -1.99 -9.53 19.32
N PRO A 65 -2.41 -9.84 20.56
CA PRO A 65 -2.17 -8.98 21.71
C PRO A 65 -0.74 -8.45 21.78
N ILE A 66 -0.63 -7.12 21.80
CA ILE A 66 0.63 -6.41 21.68
C ILE A 66 1.45 -6.62 22.95
N GLN A 67 2.74 -6.94 22.77
CA GLN A 67 3.65 -7.20 23.88
C GLN A 67 4.30 -5.91 24.36
N TYR A 68 4.06 -5.53 25.61
CA TYR A 68 4.65 -4.33 26.21
C TYR A 68 5.69 -4.69 27.26
N SER A 69 6.87 -4.05 27.22
CA SER A 69 7.83 -4.17 28.31
C SER A 69 7.29 -3.53 29.60
N GLU A 70 7.79 -4.01 30.73
CA GLU A 70 7.56 -3.36 32.02
C GLU A 70 8.10 -1.92 32.00
N GLY A 71 7.52 -1.05 32.84
CA GLY A 71 7.93 0.35 32.95
C GLY A 71 7.34 1.30 31.90
N LEU A 72 6.66 0.81 30.87
CA LEU A 72 5.94 1.66 29.92
C LEU A 72 4.62 2.18 30.52
N THR A 73 4.45 3.51 30.51
CA THR A 73 3.20 4.17 30.89
C THR A 73 2.09 3.84 29.90
N ARG A 74 0.82 4.02 30.30
CA ARG A 74 -0.34 3.89 29.39
C ARG A 74 -0.19 4.78 28.16
N TYR A 75 0.35 5.99 28.34
CA TYR A 75 0.56 6.96 27.28
C TYR A 75 1.50 6.42 26.18
N HIS A 76 2.65 5.85 26.58
CA HIS A 76 3.57 5.21 25.63
C HIS A 76 2.87 4.10 24.85
N ARG A 77 2.15 3.20 25.55
CA ARG A 77 1.51 2.05 24.93
C ARG A 77 0.48 2.42 23.86
N VAL A 78 -0.38 3.39 24.19
CA VAL A 78 -1.48 3.83 23.32
C VAL A 78 -0.93 4.55 22.08
N LEU A 79 0.03 5.46 22.25
CA LEU A 79 0.56 6.22 21.13
C LEU A 79 1.45 5.40 20.21
N SER A 80 2.30 4.50 20.74
CA SER A 80 3.09 3.59 19.91
C SER A 80 2.19 2.67 19.09
N ASN A 81 1.09 2.18 19.68
CA ASN A 81 0.12 1.37 18.95
C ASN A 81 -0.59 2.18 17.86
N ALA A 82 -1.20 3.31 18.23
CA ALA A 82 -1.92 4.17 17.29
C ALA A 82 -1.03 4.64 16.13
N PHE A 83 0.24 4.94 16.40
CA PHE A 83 1.21 5.31 15.37
C PHE A 83 1.33 4.20 14.31
N VAL A 84 1.65 2.96 14.71
CA VAL A 84 1.84 1.84 13.77
C VAL A 84 0.55 1.55 13.01
N MET A 85 -0.60 1.50 13.70
CA MET A 85 -1.89 1.24 13.05
C MET A 85 -2.23 2.32 12.02
N SER A 86 -2.02 3.59 12.37
CA SER A 86 -2.28 4.71 11.44
C SER A 86 -1.42 4.63 10.19
N VAL A 87 -0.15 4.23 10.29
CA VAL A 87 0.73 4.09 9.12
C VAL A 87 0.26 2.95 8.22
N LEU A 88 -0.16 1.81 8.82
CA LEU A 88 -0.67 0.65 8.08
C LEU A 88 -1.98 0.96 7.35
N GLU A 89 -2.90 1.65 8.01
CA GLU A 89 -4.16 2.08 7.39
C GLU A 89 -3.92 3.16 6.33
N GLU A 90 -2.97 4.06 6.57
CA GLU A 90 -2.73 5.18 5.66
C GLU A 90 -2.03 4.71 4.38
N TYR A 91 -0.88 4.08 4.56
CA TYR A 91 0.07 3.76 3.50
C TYR A 91 -0.03 2.31 3.02
N GLY A 92 -0.59 1.42 3.83
CA GLY A 92 -0.76 0.01 3.45
C GLY A 92 -2.07 -0.26 2.72
N ASP A 93 -3.02 0.70 2.72
CA ASP A 93 -4.41 0.46 2.31
C ASP A 93 -5.02 -0.77 3.00
N LEU A 94 -4.61 -0.97 4.27
CA LEU A 94 -5.07 -2.06 5.12
C LEU A 94 -6.22 -1.59 5.99
N GLU A 95 -7.10 -2.53 6.33
CA GLU A 95 -8.12 -2.33 7.35
C GLU A 95 -7.71 -3.12 8.61
N VAL A 96 -7.44 -2.39 9.70
CA VAL A 96 -7.03 -3.00 10.97
C VAL A 96 -8.27 -3.49 11.70
N ILE A 97 -8.32 -4.79 11.96
CA ILE A 97 -9.41 -5.42 12.71
C ILE A 97 -9.33 -5.05 14.20
N ASP A 98 -10.49 -4.78 14.79
CA ASP A 98 -10.63 -4.39 16.20
C ASP A 98 -10.01 -5.41 17.16
N GLU A 99 -9.21 -4.91 18.12
CA GLU A 99 -8.52 -5.72 19.11
C GLU A 99 -9.47 -6.59 19.94
N VAL A 100 -10.67 -6.09 20.28
CA VAL A 100 -11.68 -6.81 21.06
C VAL A 100 -12.19 -8.02 20.29
N TYR A 101 -12.38 -7.88 18.97
CA TYR A 101 -12.77 -9.01 18.13
C TYR A 101 -11.68 -10.08 18.10
N VAL A 102 -10.42 -9.67 17.95
CA VAL A 102 -9.27 -10.58 17.95
C VAL A 102 -9.14 -11.31 19.30
N GLN A 103 -9.24 -10.58 20.42
CA GLN A 103 -9.16 -11.15 21.76
C GLN A 103 -10.28 -12.18 22.00
N ASN A 104 -11.53 -11.83 21.68
CA ASN A 104 -12.66 -12.75 21.83
C ASN A 104 -12.50 -14.03 20.99
N HIS A 105 -11.90 -13.92 19.80
CA HIS A 105 -11.63 -15.08 18.94
C HIS A 105 -10.49 -15.94 19.50
N LEU A 106 -9.49 -15.31 20.13
CA LEU A 106 -8.36 -15.99 20.78
C LEU A 106 -8.79 -16.78 22.03
N GLU A 107 -9.91 -16.40 22.69
CA GLU A 107 -10.50 -17.14 23.82
C GLU A 107 -11.11 -18.49 23.43
N ARG A 108 -11.30 -18.77 22.14
CA ARG A 108 -11.87 -20.05 21.70
C ARG A 108 -10.96 -21.21 22.10
N THR A 109 -11.56 -22.33 22.46
CA THR A 109 -10.84 -23.52 22.97
C THR A 109 -9.75 -24.01 22.01
N GLU A 110 -10.00 -23.93 20.70
CA GLU A 110 -9.06 -24.30 19.65
C GLU A 110 -7.76 -23.46 19.64
N PHE A 111 -7.79 -22.24 20.17
CA PHE A 111 -6.64 -21.31 20.22
C PHE A 111 -6.03 -21.14 21.61
N ARG A 112 -6.46 -21.92 22.60
CA ARG A 112 -5.95 -21.83 23.98
C ARG A 112 -4.43 -21.95 24.07
N GLU A 113 -3.83 -22.81 23.26
CA GLU A 113 -2.37 -22.98 23.23
C GLU A 113 -1.67 -21.77 22.61
N LEU A 114 -2.23 -21.19 21.54
CA LEU A 114 -1.71 -19.96 20.95
C LEU A 114 -1.82 -18.79 21.94
N LYS A 115 -2.96 -18.67 22.62
CA LYS A 115 -3.16 -17.68 23.69
C LYS A 115 -2.07 -17.80 24.75
N ARG A 116 -1.85 -19.02 25.25
CA ARG A 116 -0.80 -19.30 26.24
C ARG A 116 0.59 -18.90 25.72
N MET A 117 0.93 -19.23 24.47
CA MET A 117 2.20 -18.82 23.86
C MET A 117 2.32 -17.30 23.76
N VAL A 118 1.26 -16.60 23.35
CA VAL A 118 1.23 -15.12 23.28
C VAL A 118 1.42 -14.49 24.68
N GLU A 119 0.86 -15.10 25.72
CA GLU A 119 0.96 -14.59 27.10
C GLU A 119 2.30 -14.93 27.77
N GLU A 120 2.85 -16.11 27.51
CA GLU A 120 4.07 -16.63 28.14
C GLU A 120 5.36 -16.20 27.40
N GLU A 121 5.30 -16.05 26.08
CA GLU A 121 6.46 -15.74 25.26
C GLU A 121 6.55 -14.24 24.93
N LYS A 122 7.64 -13.61 25.37
CA LYS A 122 8.16 -12.43 24.65
C LYS A 122 8.64 -12.96 23.31
N PHE A 123 7.90 -12.78 22.21
CA PHE A 123 8.13 -13.27 20.83
C PHE A 123 9.54 -13.02 20.23
N ARG A 124 10.59 -13.47 20.90
CA ARG A 124 12.00 -13.29 20.53
C ARG A 124 12.46 -14.35 19.53
N ARG A 125 11.76 -15.48 19.46
CA ARG A 125 12.00 -16.57 18.51
C ARG A 125 10.69 -17.05 17.94
N TYR A 126 10.47 -16.77 16.65
CA TYR A 126 9.31 -17.27 15.92
C TYR A 126 9.61 -18.69 15.44
N GLU A 127 9.44 -19.66 16.33
CA GLU A 127 9.59 -21.07 15.97
C GLU A 127 8.47 -21.50 15.02
N GLN A 128 8.74 -22.47 14.14
CA GLN A 128 7.77 -22.96 13.14
C GLN A 128 6.39 -23.33 13.73
N PRO A 129 6.28 -23.98 14.90
CA PRO A 129 4.97 -24.29 15.48
C PRO A 129 4.12 -23.07 15.83
N LEU A 130 4.76 -21.95 16.20
CA LEU A 130 4.04 -20.69 16.45
C LEU A 130 3.54 -20.10 15.13
N VAL A 131 4.39 -20.08 14.11
CA VAL A 131 4.04 -19.57 12.77
C VAL A 131 2.80 -20.26 12.20
N GLU A 132 2.76 -21.60 12.23
CA GLU A 132 1.61 -22.37 11.72
C GLU A 132 0.32 -22.05 12.49
N ARG A 133 0.40 -21.91 13.81
CA ARG A 133 -0.76 -21.57 14.66
C ARG A 133 -1.26 -20.16 14.40
N VAL A 134 -0.35 -19.21 14.22
CA VAL A 134 -0.69 -17.82 13.91
C VAL A 134 -1.35 -17.72 12.53
N ILE A 135 -0.82 -18.42 11.52
CA ILE A 135 -1.46 -18.50 10.19
C ILE A 135 -2.85 -19.14 10.30
N ARG A 136 -3.00 -20.25 11.02
CA ARG A 136 -4.31 -20.90 11.23
C ARG A 136 -5.31 -19.96 11.91
N PHE A 137 -4.86 -19.23 12.93
CA PHE A 137 -5.67 -18.22 13.61
C PHE A 137 -6.11 -17.11 12.66
N GLY A 138 -5.20 -16.59 11.83
CA GLY A 138 -5.52 -15.62 10.78
C GLY A 138 -6.55 -16.14 9.77
N LYS A 139 -6.40 -17.40 9.30
CA LYS A 139 -7.37 -18.04 8.40
C LYS A 139 -8.75 -18.13 9.06
N SER A 140 -8.81 -18.44 10.35
CA SER A 140 -10.05 -18.50 11.14
C SER A 140 -10.70 -17.12 11.36
N LEU A 141 -9.90 -16.06 11.43
CA LEU A 141 -10.40 -14.68 11.49
C LEU A 141 -10.86 -14.15 10.13
N GLY A 142 -10.43 -14.76 9.02
CA GLY A 142 -10.70 -14.29 7.66
C GLY A 142 -9.89 -13.04 7.28
N VAL A 143 -8.68 -12.92 7.82
CA VAL A 143 -7.77 -11.80 7.51
C VAL A 143 -6.69 -12.20 6.51
N SER A 144 -6.23 -11.24 5.72
CA SER A 144 -5.16 -11.44 4.73
C SER A 144 -3.78 -11.45 5.41
N TYR A 145 -3.66 -10.72 6.52
CA TYR A 145 -2.41 -10.54 7.25
C TYR A 145 -2.60 -10.64 8.77
N ILE A 146 -1.59 -11.18 9.45
CA ILE A 146 -1.49 -11.13 10.92
C ILE A 146 -0.22 -10.38 11.32
N GLY A 147 -0.37 -9.41 12.21
CA GLY A 147 0.70 -8.65 12.84
C GLY A 147 1.08 -9.20 14.22
N LEU A 148 2.37 -9.20 14.51
CA LEU A 148 2.97 -9.44 15.82
C LEU A 148 3.77 -8.19 16.17
N MET A 149 3.42 -7.52 17.27
CA MET A 149 4.08 -6.28 17.67
C MET A 149 4.56 -6.34 19.11
N SER A 150 5.74 -5.77 19.34
CA SER A 150 6.25 -5.53 20.67
C SER A 150 6.79 -4.10 20.83
N VAL A 151 6.55 -3.52 22.01
CA VAL A 151 6.96 -2.17 22.35
C VAL A 151 7.78 -2.23 23.63
N HIS A 152 9.01 -1.72 23.56
CA HIS A 152 9.98 -1.73 24.65
C HIS A 152 10.36 -0.30 25.03
N THR A 153 10.90 -0.16 26.24
CA THR A 153 11.62 1.06 26.64
C THR A 153 12.72 1.36 25.64
N SER A 154 12.73 2.58 25.12
CA SER A 154 13.72 3.00 24.14
C SER A 154 15.15 2.95 24.70
N PRO A 155 16.15 2.50 23.91
CA PRO A 155 17.55 2.64 24.27
C PRO A 155 18.05 4.09 24.08
N VAL A 156 17.32 4.92 23.34
CA VAL A 156 17.68 6.29 23.02
C VAL A 156 17.21 7.24 24.12
N ARG A 157 18.13 8.06 24.62
CA ARG A 157 17.80 9.14 25.55
C ARG A 157 17.33 10.35 24.75
N VAL A 158 16.15 10.84 25.09
CA VAL A 158 15.55 12.04 24.50
C VAL A 158 15.55 13.19 25.50
N SER A 159 15.15 14.39 25.05
CA SER A 159 15.05 15.56 25.93
C SER A 159 14.05 15.34 27.07
N ALA A 160 14.14 16.12 28.15
CA ALA A 160 13.30 15.94 29.33
C ALA A 160 11.78 16.10 29.08
N ASN A 161 11.39 16.77 28.00
CA ASN A 161 9.98 16.99 27.62
C ASN A 161 9.53 16.07 26.48
N ASP A 162 10.37 15.13 26.07
CA ASP A 162 10.11 14.19 24.99
C ASP A 162 10.17 12.76 25.53
N TRP A 163 9.71 11.81 24.73
CA TRP A 163 9.73 10.40 25.10
C TRP A 163 9.94 9.55 23.85
N SER A 164 10.42 8.34 24.07
CA SER A 164 10.60 7.39 22.99
C SER A 164 10.33 5.96 23.41
N THR A 165 9.96 5.15 22.42
CA THR A 165 9.75 3.71 22.55
C THR A 165 10.46 2.99 21.42
N TYR A 166 11.02 1.83 21.69
CA TYR A 166 11.54 0.95 20.65
C TYR A 166 10.45 -0.03 20.24
N ILE A 167 10.04 0.03 18.98
CA ILE A 167 8.93 -0.75 18.43
C ILE A 167 9.50 -1.77 17.46
N THR A 168 9.06 -3.01 17.60
CA THR A 168 9.28 -4.04 16.59
C THR A 168 7.95 -4.62 16.17
N PHE A 169 7.74 -4.81 14.87
CA PHE A 169 6.60 -5.55 14.38
C PHE A 169 6.95 -6.43 13.19
N ARG A 170 6.23 -7.53 13.09
CA ARG A 170 6.27 -8.47 11.98
C ARG A 170 4.87 -8.62 11.43
N ILE A 171 4.75 -8.60 10.10
CA ILE A 171 3.50 -8.95 9.41
C ILE A 171 3.72 -10.27 8.68
N MET A 172 2.80 -11.19 8.89
CA MET A 172 2.72 -12.48 8.20
C MET A 172 1.58 -12.43 7.19
N ARG A 173 1.82 -12.93 5.97
CA ARG A 173 0.74 -13.20 5.01
C ARG A 173 0.08 -14.52 5.35
N VAL A 174 -1.24 -14.47 5.54
CA VAL A 174 -2.08 -15.61 5.88
C VAL A 174 -2.64 -16.29 4.62
N GLU A 175 -2.95 -15.47 3.61
CA GLU A 175 -3.40 -15.93 2.30
C GLU A 175 -2.34 -16.78 1.60
N ASP A 176 -2.80 -17.72 0.78
CA ASP A 176 -1.92 -18.65 0.10
C ASP A 176 -1.16 -17.99 -1.06
N PRO A 177 0.16 -18.24 -1.21
CA PRO A 177 0.99 -19.02 -0.29
C PRO A 177 1.34 -18.21 0.97
N PRO A 178 1.24 -18.79 2.18
CA PRO A 178 1.54 -18.06 3.40
C PRO A 178 3.01 -17.64 3.46
N ASP A 179 3.29 -16.50 4.07
CA ASP A 179 4.66 -15.98 4.27
C ASP A 179 4.80 -15.43 5.69
N SER A 180 5.54 -16.16 6.51
CA SER A 180 5.76 -15.86 7.93
C SER A 180 6.70 -14.67 8.18
N SER A 181 7.31 -14.14 7.13
CA SER A 181 8.28 -13.06 7.17
C SER A 181 7.98 -11.96 6.17
N TYR A 182 6.70 -11.83 5.78
CA TYR A 182 6.27 -10.92 4.73
C TYR A 182 6.83 -9.51 4.95
N MET A 183 6.76 -8.99 6.18
CA MET A 183 7.42 -7.74 6.55
C MET A 183 7.94 -7.79 7.98
N ASN A 184 9.11 -7.21 8.22
CA ASN A 184 9.70 -7.05 9.54
C ASN A 184 10.25 -5.64 9.68
N HIS A 185 9.87 -4.94 10.74
CA HIS A 185 10.42 -3.63 11.07
C HIS A 185 10.81 -3.54 12.53
N GLU A 186 11.88 -2.78 12.76
CA GLU A 186 12.33 -2.33 14.06
C GLU A 186 12.74 -0.87 13.95
N PHE A 187 12.29 -0.04 14.86
CA PHE A 187 12.65 1.38 14.88
C PHE A 187 12.45 1.98 16.27
N THR A 188 13.06 3.14 16.50
CA THR A 188 12.79 3.93 17.70
C THR A 188 11.79 5.01 17.35
N PHE A 189 10.61 4.95 17.95
CA PHE A 189 9.61 5.99 17.87
C PHE A 189 9.96 7.12 18.85
N ILE A 190 10.32 8.28 18.33
CA ILE A 190 10.54 9.52 19.08
C ILE A 190 9.35 10.43 18.80
N PHE A 191 8.64 10.87 19.84
CA PHE A 191 7.38 11.58 19.65
C PHE A 191 7.55 12.92 18.94
N SER A 192 8.59 13.68 19.25
CA SER A 192 8.89 14.93 18.55
C SER A 192 9.22 14.75 17.05
N GLU A 193 9.62 13.55 16.64
CA GLU A 193 9.95 13.17 15.26
C GLU A 193 8.84 12.34 14.60
N SER A 194 7.64 12.31 15.20
CA SER A 194 6.57 11.42 14.75
C SER A 194 6.21 11.61 13.28
N ASN A 195 6.18 12.85 12.78
CA ASN A 195 5.78 13.12 11.39
C ASN A 195 6.81 12.59 10.39
N SER A 196 8.11 12.82 10.63
CA SER A 196 9.16 12.29 9.75
C SER A 196 9.20 10.77 9.79
N LEU A 197 9.03 10.17 10.98
CA LEU A 197 8.95 8.72 11.13
C LEU A 197 7.72 8.14 10.43
N TRP A 198 6.60 8.86 10.46
CA TRP A 198 5.35 8.46 9.82
C TRP A 198 5.50 8.41 8.29
N GLU A 199 6.13 9.42 7.70
CA GLU A 199 6.44 9.44 6.26
C GLU A 199 7.45 8.36 5.87
N GLU A 200 8.53 8.18 6.64
CA GLU A 200 9.57 7.19 6.36
C GLU A 200 9.02 5.76 6.42
N LEU A 201 8.34 5.41 7.53
CA LEU A 201 7.71 4.10 7.68
C LEU A 201 6.59 3.93 6.65
N GLY A 202 5.85 5.01 6.36
CA GLY A 202 4.81 5.04 5.33
C GLY A 202 5.32 4.63 3.96
N ALA A 203 6.47 5.17 3.52
CA ALA A 203 7.09 4.79 2.25
C ALA A 203 7.50 3.31 2.20
N GLN A 204 8.04 2.78 3.31
CA GLN A 204 8.39 1.36 3.43
C GLN A 204 7.16 0.45 3.36
N ILE A 205 6.07 0.87 4.02
CA ILE A 205 4.78 0.18 4.01
C ILE A 205 4.16 0.21 2.63
N ARG A 206 4.09 1.37 1.96
CA ARG A 206 3.59 1.49 0.58
C ARG A 206 4.37 0.61 -0.40
N GLY A 207 5.70 0.54 -0.24
CA GLY A 207 6.56 -0.31 -1.05
C GLY A 207 6.21 -1.80 -0.94
N LYS A 208 5.72 -2.24 0.23
CA LYS A 208 5.33 -3.63 0.49
C LYS A 208 3.84 -3.90 0.19
N PHE A 209 2.98 -2.93 0.49
CA PHE A 209 1.53 -2.96 0.34
C PHE A 209 1.10 -1.85 -0.63
N PRO A 210 1.28 -2.08 -1.95
CA PRO A 210 0.87 -1.12 -2.96
C PRO A 210 -0.66 -0.99 -3.01
N LEU A 211 -1.13 0.17 -3.46
CA LEU A 211 -2.56 0.37 -3.75
C LEU A 211 -3.00 -0.62 -4.83
N GLY A 212 -3.97 -1.47 -4.49
CA GLY A 212 -4.53 -2.48 -5.39
C GLY A 212 -5.78 -1.98 -6.10
N GLY A 213 -5.85 -2.20 -7.41
CA GLY A 213 -7.06 -1.94 -8.20
C GLY A 213 -7.11 -2.80 -9.46
N PHE A 214 -8.07 -2.52 -10.35
CA PHE A 214 -8.28 -3.26 -11.59
C PHE A 214 -8.54 -2.31 -12.75
N ILE A 215 -8.16 -2.71 -13.96
CA ILE A 215 -8.53 -2.01 -15.19
C ILE A 215 -10.03 -2.19 -15.43
N LEU A 216 -10.76 -1.08 -15.49
CA LEU A 216 -12.20 -1.04 -15.72
C LEU A 216 -12.55 -0.82 -17.20
N GLU A 217 -11.71 -0.05 -17.90
CA GLU A 217 -11.90 0.38 -19.28
C GLU A 217 -10.54 0.81 -19.86
N SER A 218 -10.40 0.74 -21.17
CA SER A 218 -9.25 1.28 -21.92
C SER A 218 -9.69 2.11 -23.11
N ARG A 219 -8.85 3.05 -23.54
CA ARG A 219 -9.09 3.93 -24.69
C ARG A 219 -7.89 4.09 -25.60
N GLY A 220 -8.17 4.42 -26.86
CA GLY A 220 -7.16 4.86 -27.83
C GLY A 220 -6.16 3.76 -28.16
N GLY A 221 -6.64 2.56 -28.46
CA GLY A 221 -5.78 1.39 -28.68
C GLY A 221 -5.03 1.00 -27.42
N ARG A 222 -5.72 1.07 -26.27
CA ARG A 222 -5.21 0.75 -24.92
C ARG A 222 -4.05 1.65 -24.48
N SER A 223 -3.97 2.86 -25.03
CA SER A 223 -2.99 3.87 -24.63
C SER A 223 -3.34 4.51 -23.28
N TYR A 224 -4.62 4.47 -22.91
CA TYR A 224 -5.12 4.95 -21.63
C TYR A 224 -5.94 3.86 -20.95
N ALA A 225 -5.81 3.73 -19.64
CA ALA A 225 -6.59 2.78 -18.84
C ALA A 225 -7.25 3.48 -17.66
N ARG A 226 -8.55 3.20 -17.45
CA ARG A 226 -9.30 3.60 -16.26
C ARG A 226 -9.15 2.51 -15.21
N ILE A 227 -8.77 2.86 -14.00
CA ILE A 227 -8.54 1.92 -12.90
C ILE A 227 -9.47 2.17 -11.72
N SER A 228 -9.79 1.11 -10.97
CA SER A 228 -10.74 1.13 -9.85
C SER A 228 -10.20 1.75 -8.54
N ILE A 229 -9.18 2.59 -8.63
CA ILE A 229 -8.61 3.33 -7.50
C ILE A 229 -8.52 4.82 -7.83
N GLY A 230 -8.93 5.64 -6.89
CA GLY A 230 -9.03 7.10 -7.03
C GLY A 230 -8.48 7.86 -5.83
N ARG A 231 -8.94 9.11 -5.66
CA ARG A 231 -8.59 9.98 -4.54
C ARG A 231 -8.93 9.34 -3.19
N ARG A 232 -10.04 8.61 -3.10
CA ARG A 232 -10.43 7.88 -1.88
C ARG A 232 -9.42 6.81 -1.48
N ASN A 233 -8.68 6.26 -2.44
CA ASN A 233 -7.59 5.31 -2.22
C ASN A 233 -6.22 6.01 -2.09
N ARG A 234 -6.18 7.35 -2.09
CA ARG A 234 -4.94 8.14 -2.05
C ARG A 234 -4.00 7.90 -3.22
N VAL A 235 -4.57 7.67 -4.40
CA VAL A 235 -3.79 7.72 -5.64
C VAL A 235 -3.27 9.13 -5.85
N GLU A 236 -2.01 9.25 -6.27
CA GLU A 236 -1.36 10.54 -6.53
C GLU A 236 -1.14 10.78 -8.03
N MET A 237 -1.03 12.06 -8.40
CA MET A 237 -0.70 12.45 -9.77
C MET A 237 0.71 11.99 -10.10
N ASP A 238 0.94 11.57 -11.34
CA ASP A 238 2.21 11.05 -11.84
C ASP A 238 2.71 9.78 -11.13
N GLN A 239 1.88 9.16 -10.28
CA GLN A 239 2.17 7.90 -9.61
C GLN A 239 2.36 6.77 -10.63
N HIS A 240 3.36 5.93 -10.39
CA HIS A 240 3.69 4.81 -11.27
C HIS A 240 3.04 3.53 -10.76
N CYS A 241 2.33 2.85 -11.66
CA CYS A 241 1.64 1.61 -11.36
C CYS A 241 2.12 0.48 -12.27
N LYS A 242 2.15 -0.74 -11.74
CA LYS A 242 2.41 -1.97 -12.49
C LYS A 242 1.10 -2.68 -12.78
N ILE A 243 0.98 -3.26 -13.97
CA ILE A 243 -0.21 -3.97 -14.44
C ILE A 243 0.11 -5.47 -14.50
N PHE A 244 -0.78 -6.29 -13.94
CA PHE A 244 -0.61 -7.73 -13.82
C PHE A 244 -1.82 -8.49 -14.36
N ARG A 245 -1.57 -9.62 -15.02
CA ARG A 245 -2.59 -10.62 -15.31
C ARG A 245 -2.65 -11.63 -14.19
N ARG A 246 -3.84 -11.85 -13.65
CA ARG A 246 -4.09 -12.96 -12.72
C ARG A 246 -4.27 -14.26 -13.51
N ILE A 247 -3.45 -15.26 -13.19
CA ILE A 247 -3.49 -16.59 -13.79
C ILE A 247 -3.74 -17.64 -12.70
N ARG A 248 -4.38 -18.74 -13.08
CA ARG A 248 -4.50 -19.91 -12.19
C ARG A 248 -3.29 -20.79 -12.39
N LYS A 249 -2.67 -21.19 -11.28
CA LYS A 249 -1.51 -22.07 -11.27
C LYS A 249 -1.73 -23.17 -10.24
N GLU A 250 -1.32 -24.38 -10.61
CA GLU A 250 -1.25 -25.47 -9.65
C GLU A 250 -0.06 -25.27 -8.72
N SER A 251 -0.32 -25.33 -7.42
CA SER A 251 0.68 -25.35 -6.36
C SER A 251 0.39 -26.51 -5.42
N GLN A 252 1.38 -26.87 -4.60
CA GLN A 252 1.16 -27.76 -3.46
C GLN A 252 0.93 -26.94 -2.20
N ASP A 253 -0.01 -27.35 -1.37
CA ASP A 253 -0.18 -26.81 -0.02
C ASP A 253 0.84 -27.43 0.96
N SER A 254 0.74 -27.04 2.23
CA SER A 254 1.58 -27.54 3.32
C SER A 254 1.45 -29.06 3.58
N GLU A 255 0.40 -29.68 3.03
CA GLU A 255 0.06 -31.10 3.18
C GLU A 255 0.28 -31.89 1.88
N ASN A 256 0.98 -31.30 0.89
CA ASN A 256 1.23 -31.84 -0.46
C ASN A 256 -0.02 -32.05 -1.32
N ASN A 257 -1.16 -31.47 -0.97
CA ASN A 257 -2.34 -31.48 -1.84
C ASN A 257 -2.17 -30.47 -2.97
N LEU A 258 -2.62 -30.84 -4.17
CA LEU A 258 -2.70 -29.92 -5.30
C LEU A 258 -3.80 -28.89 -5.05
N ILE A 259 -3.41 -27.63 -4.94
CA ILE A 259 -4.29 -26.47 -4.82
C ILE A 259 -4.13 -25.56 -6.03
N GLN A 260 -5.22 -24.89 -6.41
CA GLN A 260 -5.20 -23.85 -7.43
C GLN A 260 -4.94 -22.50 -6.74
N VAL A 261 -3.81 -21.88 -7.04
CA VAL A 261 -3.45 -20.55 -6.53
C VAL A 261 -3.54 -19.52 -7.64
N THR A 262 -3.79 -18.27 -7.25
CA THR A 262 -3.74 -17.13 -8.17
C THR A 262 -2.33 -16.57 -8.21
N ASP A 263 -1.68 -16.65 -9.37
CA ASP A 263 -0.37 -16.04 -9.62
C ASP A 263 -0.53 -14.77 -10.48
N PHE A 264 0.51 -13.95 -10.57
CA PHE A 264 0.47 -12.62 -11.19
C PHE A 264 1.59 -12.43 -12.23
N ASP A 265 1.22 -12.39 -13.51
CA ASP A 265 2.15 -12.09 -14.60
C ASP A 265 2.23 -10.59 -14.85
N LEU A 266 3.43 -10.00 -14.77
CA LEU A 266 3.65 -8.58 -15.09
C LEU A 266 3.45 -8.32 -16.59
N LEU A 267 2.48 -7.48 -16.94
CA LEU A 267 2.19 -7.09 -18.32
C LEU A 267 2.92 -5.81 -18.76
N GLY A 268 3.14 -4.91 -17.81
CA GLY A 268 3.87 -3.65 -18.01
C GLY A 268 3.49 -2.60 -16.98
N LYS A 269 3.63 -1.31 -17.32
CA LYS A 269 3.39 -0.21 -16.39
C LYS A 269 2.49 0.88 -16.98
N MET A 270 2.00 1.73 -16.09
CA MET A 270 1.27 2.95 -16.43
C MET A 270 1.60 4.07 -15.45
N GLN A 271 1.36 5.31 -15.87
CA GLN A 271 1.51 6.50 -15.04
C GLN A 271 0.18 7.24 -14.92
N ILE A 272 -0.24 7.57 -13.69
CA ILE A 272 -1.49 8.27 -13.43
C ILE A 272 -1.41 9.72 -13.90
N PHE A 273 -2.44 10.20 -14.60
CA PHE A 273 -2.50 11.58 -15.09
C PHE A 273 -3.87 12.27 -14.88
N ASN A 274 -4.89 11.55 -14.41
CA ASN A 274 -6.18 12.14 -14.06
C ASN A 274 -6.82 11.33 -12.95
N ILE A 275 -7.23 11.99 -11.88
CA ILE A 275 -7.73 11.34 -10.66
C ILE A 275 -9.13 11.84 -10.36
N GLN A 276 -10.07 10.91 -10.25
CA GLN A 276 -11.42 11.13 -9.77
C GLN A 276 -11.56 10.54 -8.37
N GLU A 277 -12.75 10.66 -7.78
CA GLU A 277 -12.95 10.21 -6.40
C GLU A 277 -12.73 8.71 -6.24
N ASP A 278 -13.36 7.90 -7.10
CA ASP A 278 -13.38 6.43 -7.00
C ASP A 278 -12.62 5.73 -8.16
N PHE A 279 -12.02 6.49 -9.07
CA PHE A 279 -11.23 5.94 -10.18
C PHE A 279 -10.16 6.91 -10.65
N SER A 280 -9.20 6.41 -11.41
CA SER A 280 -8.16 7.22 -12.04
C SER A 280 -7.94 6.78 -13.49
N TRP A 281 -7.37 7.66 -14.29
CA TRP A 281 -6.82 7.33 -15.61
C TRP A 281 -5.30 7.37 -15.55
N GLY A 282 -4.67 6.39 -16.21
CA GLY A 282 -3.24 6.41 -16.45
C GLY A 282 -2.87 6.15 -17.90
N ARG A 283 -1.71 6.65 -18.30
CA ARG A 283 -1.08 6.41 -19.60
C ARG A 283 -0.34 5.08 -19.55
N VAL A 284 -0.66 4.19 -20.48
CA VAL A 284 -0.11 2.85 -20.54
C VAL A 284 1.15 2.84 -21.42
N GLU A 285 2.23 2.22 -20.92
CA GLU A 285 3.47 2.08 -21.68
C GLU A 285 3.22 1.31 -23.00
N PRO A 286 3.85 1.71 -24.12
CA PRO A 286 3.63 1.10 -25.44
C PRO A 286 3.72 -0.44 -25.46
N GLU A 287 4.63 -1.01 -24.68
CA GLU A 287 4.88 -2.44 -24.57
C GLU A 287 3.70 -3.23 -23.99
N ALA A 288 2.87 -2.58 -23.17
CA ALA A 288 1.75 -3.18 -22.46
C ALA A 288 0.42 -3.04 -23.23
N ARG A 289 0.30 -2.04 -24.14
CA ARG A 289 -0.97 -1.69 -24.79
C ARG A 289 -1.65 -2.88 -25.46
N LYS A 290 -0.91 -3.74 -26.16
CA LYS A 290 -1.49 -4.93 -26.83
C LYS A 290 -1.82 -6.09 -25.87
N LYS A 291 -1.30 -6.04 -24.64
CA LYS A 291 -1.42 -7.13 -23.66
C LYS A 291 -2.57 -6.91 -22.69
N ILE A 292 -2.76 -5.67 -22.23
CA ILE A 292 -3.71 -5.38 -21.15
C ILE A 292 -5.16 -5.61 -21.58
N LEU A 293 -5.98 -6.03 -20.63
CA LEU A 293 -7.39 -6.30 -20.75
C LEU A 293 -8.15 -5.70 -19.57
N LYS A 294 -9.46 -5.48 -19.76
CA LYS A 294 -10.35 -5.17 -18.65
C LYS A 294 -10.33 -6.30 -17.61
N GLY A 295 -10.15 -5.94 -16.35
CA GLY A 295 -10.03 -6.86 -15.23
C GLY A 295 -8.58 -7.24 -14.87
N ASP A 296 -7.58 -6.80 -15.63
CA ASP A 296 -6.18 -6.94 -15.20
C ASP A 296 -5.94 -6.13 -13.91
N ALA A 297 -5.14 -6.68 -13.01
CA ALA A 297 -4.84 -6.07 -11.71
C ALA A 297 -3.81 -4.95 -11.86
N VAL A 298 -3.93 -3.91 -11.05
CA VAL A 298 -3.05 -2.75 -11.02
C VAL A 298 -2.54 -2.56 -9.60
N ARG A 299 -1.22 -2.32 -9.47
CA ARG A 299 -0.57 -2.01 -8.19
C ARG A 299 0.21 -0.71 -8.31
N CYS A 300 -0.20 0.31 -7.55
CA CYS A 300 0.49 1.60 -7.50
C CYS A 300 1.37 1.70 -6.25
N TYR A 301 2.62 2.08 -6.46
CA TYR A 301 3.67 2.15 -5.43
C TYR A 301 3.99 3.61 -5.09
#